data_AF-A0A7S2HFG4-F1
#
_entry.id   AF-A0A7S2HFG4-F1
#
_cell.length_a   1.000
_cell.length_b   1.000
_cell.length_c   1.000
_cell.angle_alpha   90.00
_cell.angle_beta   90.00
_cell.angle_gamma   90.00
#
_symmetry.space_group_name_H-M   'P 1'
#
loop_
_entity.id
_entity.type
_entity.pdbx_description
1 polymer ?
#
loop_
_entity_poly.entity_id
_entity_poly.type
_entity_poly.pdbx_seq_one_letter_code
_entity_poly.pdbx_strand_id
1 'polypeptide(L)'
;GFLCGEWLVYKECLFEENPFATSERPRIQTESNSEARSRAGLYWDRFISQCIRTTSTLLETRWITLDNVEDIDPSVVQSIPAVAILTILADSVNENRLEKEGLKWSIDGTVCKKCDVPLSDGITSCLWPKVAKLKRLLLANKKHLESENSIELLKAMLCANSEEDTKELSDFLRQSSELVKKNGSKNNEIQSKVIDLVFAISRVKPYRDRMSQIFSNEYGVEVPDI
;
A
#
# COMPACT_ATOMS: atom_id res chain seq x y z
N GLY A 1 -0.82 0.19 -33.22
CA GLY A 1 -2.22 0.21 -33.69
C GLY A 1 -3.14 -0.03 -32.52
N PHE A 2 -4.33 0.59 -32.55
CA PHE A 2 -5.33 0.85 -31.47
C PHE A 2 -5.05 2.15 -30.69
N LEU A 3 -5.40 3.33 -31.20
CA LEU A 3 -6.71 3.99 -31.48
C LEU A 3 -7.34 4.70 -30.28
N CYS A 4 -7.65 5.97 -30.53
CA CYS A 4 -8.51 6.91 -29.80
C CYS A 4 -9.83 6.32 -29.32
N GLY A 5 -10.39 6.95 -28.29
CA GLY A 5 -11.81 6.95 -28.02
C GLY A 5 -12.13 7.76 -26.77
N GLU A 6 -12.66 8.97 -26.98
CA GLU A 6 -13.51 9.69 -26.01
C GLU A 6 -14.69 8.81 -25.56
N TRP A 7 -15.57 9.36 -24.71
CA TRP A 7 -16.76 8.75 -24.06
C TRP A 7 -16.48 8.08 -22.69
N LEU A 8 -17.21 8.32 -21.60
CA LEU A 8 -18.14 9.36 -21.17
C LEU A 8 -18.46 9.05 -19.68
N VAL A 9 -18.86 10.07 -18.91
CA VAL A 9 -19.52 9.99 -17.58
C VAL A 9 -18.63 9.57 -16.39
N TYR A 10 -18.01 10.56 -15.74
CA TYR A 10 -17.64 10.40 -14.33
C TYR A 10 -18.86 10.66 -13.45
N LYS A 11 -19.38 9.55 -12.95
CA LYS A 11 -20.52 9.42 -12.04
C LYS A 11 -20.27 10.24 -10.77
N GLU A 12 -21.27 11.03 -10.43
CA GLU A 12 -21.40 11.87 -9.24
C GLU A 12 -20.90 11.18 -7.97
N CYS A 13 -20.00 11.83 -7.23
CA CYS A 13 -20.03 11.73 -5.77
C CYS A 13 -21.32 12.43 -5.33
N LEU A 14 -22.43 11.68 -5.30
CA LEU A 14 -23.71 12.17 -4.79
C LEU A 14 -23.48 12.70 -3.37
N PHE A 15 -23.51 14.03 -3.26
CA PHE A 15 -23.70 14.74 -2.02
C PHE A 15 -25.00 14.24 -1.41
N GLU A 16 -24.99 13.90 -0.12
CA GLU A 16 -26.23 13.78 0.64
C GLU A 16 -27.00 15.09 0.50
N GLU A 17 -28.17 15.01 -0.13
CA GLU A 17 -29.01 16.16 -0.43
C GLU A 17 -29.42 16.85 0.86
N ASN A 18 -28.94 18.08 1.05
CA ASN A 18 -29.49 19.01 2.02
C ASN A 18 -30.75 19.63 1.39
N PRO A 19 -31.97 19.33 1.87
CA PRO A 19 -33.22 19.69 1.18
C PRO A 19 -33.57 21.20 1.23
N PHE A 20 -32.64 22.07 1.61
CA PHE A 20 -32.88 23.51 1.75
C PHE A 20 -31.89 24.43 1.00
N ALA A 21 -31.03 23.92 0.13
CA ALA A 21 -30.13 24.77 -0.65
C ALA A 21 -30.78 25.26 -1.96
N THR A 22 -31.09 26.55 -2.01
CA THR A 22 -31.55 27.28 -3.19
C THR A 22 -30.58 27.16 -4.37
N SER A 23 -31.18 26.95 -5.54
CA SER A 23 -30.61 26.73 -6.87
C SER A 23 -29.58 27.78 -7.33
N GLU A 24 -28.30 27.52 -7.09
CA GLU A 24 -27.21 27.95 -7.98
C GLU A 24 -26.50 26.69 -8.49
N ARG A 25 -26.63 26.39 -9.79
CA ARG A 25 -25.92 25.26 -10.41
C ARG A 25 -24.41 25.52 -10.31
N PRO A 26 -23.63 24.64 -9.66
CA PRO A 26 -22.18 24.79 -9.64
C PRO A 26 -21.63 24.77 -11.06
N ARG A 27 -20.91 25.83 -11.45
CA ARG A 27 -20.09 25.83 -12.66
C ARG A 27 -19.06 24.71 -12.53
N ILE A 28 -19.20 23.69 -13.37
CA ILE A 28 -18.25 22.59 -13.49
C ILE A 28 -16.90 23.18 -13.89
N GLN A 29 -15.96 23.27 -12.95
CA GLN A 29 -14.57 23.56 -13.25
C GLN A 29 -13.95 22.27 -13.77
N THR A 30 -13.68 22.21 -15.07
CA THR A 30 -12.90 21.14 -15.68
C THR A 30 -11.46 21.30 -15.21
N GLU A 31 -11.05 20.54 -14.20
CA GLU A 31 -9.63 20.45 -13.81
C GLU A 31 -8.80 20.10 -15.05
N SER A 32 -7.71 20.83 -15.26
CA SER A 32 -6.87 20.64 -16.43
C SER A 32 -6.18 19.27 -16.36
N ASN A 33 -6.00 18.58 -17.50
CA ASN A 33 -5.25 17.31 -17.55
C ASN A 33 -3.82 17.40 -16.97
N SER A 34 -3.26 18.61 -16.85
CA SER A 34 -1.97 18.91 -16.23
C SER A 34 -1.98 18.68 -14.71
N GLU A 35 -2.99 19.19 -14.01
CA GLU A 35 -3.09 19.10 -12.54
C GLU A 35 -3.36 17.68 -12.07
N ALA A 36 -4.20 16.93 -12.80
CA ALA A 36 -4.46 15.52 -12.50
C ALA A 36 -3.18 14.65 -12.63
N ARG A 37 -2.35 14.90 -13.65
CA ARG A 37 -1.05 14.22 -13.81
C ARG A 37 -0.08 14.58 -12.68
N SER A 38 -0.08 15.83 -12.22
CA SER A 38 0.73 16.27 -11.09
C SER A 38 0.36 15.52 -9.81
N ARG A 39 -0.94 15.38 -9.50
CA ARG A 39 -1.41 14.64 -8.31
C ARG A 39 -1.09 13.15 -8.37
N ALA A 40 -1.23 12.51 -9.54
CA ALA A 40 -0.88 11.11 -9.70
C ALA A 40 0.60 10.85 -9.40
N GLY A 41 1.50 11.76 -9.80
CA GLY A 41 2.92 11.72 -9.47
C GLY A 41 3.16 11.68 -7.96
N LEU A 42 2.49 12.57 -7.21
CA LEU A 42 2.62 12.66 -5.76
C LEU A 42 2.24 11.36 -5.02
N TYR A 43 1.26 10.60 -5.51
CA TYR A 43 0.92 9.30 -4.91
C TYR A 43 2.03 8.26 -5.08
N TRP A 44 2.67 8.25 -6.26
CA TRP A 44 3.81 7.36 -6.50
C TRP A 44 5.00 7.77 -5.65
N ASP A 45 5.28 9.07 -5.55
CA ASP A 45 6.38 9.56 -4.73
C ASP A 45 6.16 9.21 -3.25
N ARG A 46 4.93 9.39 -2.72
CA ARG A 46 4.58 8.95 -1.35
C ARG A 46 4.72 7.45 -1.16
N PHE A 47 4.31 6.64 -2.14
CA PHE A 47 4.44 5.19 -2.05
C PHE A 47 5.90 4.74 -2.04
N ILE A 48 6.77 5.38 -2.83
CA ILE A 48 8.21 5.10 -2.83
C ILE A 48 8.85 5.52 -1.51
N SER A 49 8.50 6.70 -0.97
CA SER A 49 8.95 7.12 0.37
C SER A 49 8.50 6.13 1.45
N GLN A 50 7.28 5.58 1.34
CA GLN A 50 6.82 4.54 2.25
C GLN A 50 7.64 3.26 2.11
N CYS A 51 7.97 2.84 0.88
CA CYS A 51 8.83 1.68 0.65
C CYS A 51 10.21 1.88 1.27
N ILE A 52 10.83 3.05 1.08
CA ILE A 52 12.14 3.37 1.69
C ILE A 52 12.08 3.26 3.21
N ARG A 53 11.07 3.88 3.85
CA ARG A 53 10.87 3.78 5.31
C ARG A 53 10.66 2.33 5.75
N THR A 54 9.88 1.57 4.98
CA THR A 54 9.67 0.15 5.23
C THR A 54 10.97 -0.64 5.16
N THR A 55 11.84 -0.38 4.17
CA THR A 55 13.16 -1.02 4.09
C THR A 55 13.98 -0.75 5.35
N SER A 56 14.04 0.51 5.82
CA SER A 56 14.74 0.85 7.08
C SER A 56 14.22 0.03 8.26
N THR A 57 12.90 -0.04 8.44
CA THR A 57 12.29 -0.83 9.53
C THR A 57 12.61 -2.33 9.40
N LEU A 58 12.59 -2.89 8.19
CA LEU A 58 12.88 -4.31 7.99
C LEU A 58 14.36 -4.65 8.23
N LEU A 59 15.27 -3.71 7.94
CA LEU A 59 16.70 -3.82 8.29
C LEU A 59 16.91 -3.73 9.80
N GLU A 60 16.24 -2.79 10.47
CA GLU A 60 16.28 -2.63 11.94
C GLU A 60 15.79 -3.90 12.66
N THR A 61 14.73 -4.55 12.15
CA THR A 61 14.23 -5.83 12.71
C THR A 61 15.04 -7.04 12.25
N ARG A 62 16.03 -6.85 11.37
CA ARG A 62 16.82 -7.92 10.73
C ARG A 62 15.95 -8.97 10.04
N TRP A 63 14.80 -8.58 9.51
CA TRP A 63 13.96 -9.47 8.70
C TRP A 63 14.44 -9.58 7.26
N ILE A 64 15.24 -8.59 6.83
CA ILE A 64 16.04 -8.60 5.61
C ILE A 64 17.46 -8.13 5.96
N THR A 65 18.45 -8.44 5.14
CA THR A 65 19.82 -7.93 5.29
C THR A 65 20.11 -6.79 4.32
N LEU A 66 21.17 -6.02 4.59
CA LEU A 66 21.62 -4.98 3.66
C LEU A 66 22.08 -5.60 2.34
N ASP A 67 22.80 -6.73 2.40
CA ASP A 67 23.22 -7.50 1.22
C ASP A 67 22.02 -7.85 0.31
N ASN A 68 20.89 -8.29 0.90
CA ASN A 68 19.69 -8.57 0.10
C ASN A 68 19.16 -7.33 -0.65
N VAL A 69 19.28 -6.14 -0.06
CA VAL A 69 18.85 -4.88 -0.66
C VAL A 69 19.82 -4.44 -1.76
N GLU A 70 21.13 -4.52 -1.51
CA GLU A 70 22.18 -4.15 -2.46
C GLU A 70 22.21 -5.08 -3.68
N ASP A 71 22.01 -6.38 -3.46
CA ASP A 71 21.93 -7.40 -4.51
C ASP A 71 20.57 -7.41 -5.23
N ILE A 72 19.60 -6.60 -4.77
CA ILE A 72 18.25 -6.53 -5.31
C ILE A 72 17.62 -7.92 -5.33
N ASP A 73 17.70 -8.62 -4.20
CA ASP A 73 17.20 -9.99 -4.07
C ASP A 73 15.71 -10.07 -4.46
N PRO A 74 15.29 -11.07 -5.24
CA PRO A 74 13.89 -11.18 -5.68
C PRO A 74 12.87 -11.18 -4.52
N SER A 75 13.24 -11.72 -3.36
CA SER A 75 12.40 -11.72 -2.17
C SER A 75 12.17 -10.31 -1.62
N VAL A 76 13.20 -9.44 -1.60
CA VAL A 76 13.06 -8.05 -1.13
C VAL A 76 12.33 -7.15 -2.13
N VAL A 77 12.51 -7.42 -3.44
CA VAL A 77 11.75 -6.75 -4.52
C VAL A 77 10.25 -6.95 -4.35
N GLN A 78 9.83 -8.11 -3.81
CA GLN A 78 8.43 -8.41 -3.53
C GLN A 78 8.00 -7.97 -2.12
N SER A 79 8.81 -8.24 -1.09
CA SER A 79 8.40 -8.08 0.31
C SER A 79 8.32 -6.61 0.74
N ILE A 80 9.26 -5.75 0.32
CA ILE A 80 9.26 -4.32 0.66
C ILE A 80 7.95 -3.63 0.22
N PRO A 81 7.55 -3.66 -1.06
CA PRO A 81 6.29 -3.04 -1.48
C PRO A 81 5.08 -3.73 -0.85
N ALA A 82 5.12 -5.03 -0.58
CA ALA A 82 4.03 -5.74 0.08
C ALA A 82 3.80 -5.22 1.51
N VAL A 83 4.87 -5.10 2.29
CA VAL A 83 4.84 -4.60 3.67
C VAL A 83 4.44 -3.11 3.68
N ALA A 84 4.91 -2.32 2.72
CA ALA A 84 4.51 -0.92 2.58
C ALA A 84 3.00 -0.77 2.33
N ILE A 85 2.44 -1.56 1.41
CA ILE A 85 0.99 -1.60 1.13
C ILE A 85 0.22 -2.01 2.39
N LEU A 86 0.64 -3.09 3.05
CA LEU A 86 -0.03 -3.58 4.25
C LEU A 86 -0.03 -2.52 5.35
N THR A 87 1.09 -1.83 5.57
CA THR A 87 1.23 -0.75 6.55
C THR A 87 0.26 0.39 6.26
N ILE A 88 0.22 0.91 5.02
CA ILE A 88 -0.71 1.98 4.61
C ILE A 88 -2.16 1.57 4.87
N LEU A 89 -2.52 0.34 4.49
CA LEU A 89 -3.89 -0.12 4.61
C LEU A 89 -4.29 -0.42 6.05
N ALA A 90 -3.38 -0.98 6.86
CA ALA A 90 -3.61 -1.21 8.28
C ALA A 90 -3.86 0.12 9.02
N ASP A 91 -3.02 1.13 8.78
CA ASP A 91 -3.18 2.46 9.36
C ASP A 91 -4.50 3.11 8.92
N SER A 92 -4.87 2.93 7.65
CA SER A 92 -6.14 3.40 7.09
C SER A 92 -7.36 2.71 7.73
N VAL A 93 -7.25 1.46 8.15
CA VAL A 93 -8.32 0.70 8.81
C VAL A 93 -8.45 1.04 10.28
N ASN A 94 -7.34 1.39 10.91
CA ASN A 94 -7.27 1.76 12.32
C ASN A 94 -7.62 3.24 12.56
N GLU A 95 -7.62 4.08 11.53
CA GLU A 95 -8.07 5.47 11.62
C GLU A 95 -9.59 5.58 11.76
N ASN A 96 -10.06 5.94 12.96
CA ASN A 96 -11.49 5.99 13.29
C ASN A 96 -12.28 7.07 12.53
N ARG A 97 -11.60 8.11 12.02
CA ARG A 97 -12.24 9.23 11.30
C ARG A 97 -12.19 9.09 9.78
N LEU A 98 -11.64 8.00 9.27
CA LEU A 98 -11.48 7.81 7.83
C LEU A 98 -12.71 7.13 7.22
N GLU A 99 -13.20 7.68 6.12
CA GLU A 99 -14.25 7.05 5.33
C GLU A 99 -13.83 5.65 4.88
N LYS A 100 -14.82 4.77 4.65
CA LYS A 100 -14.59 3.38 4.26
C LYS A 100 -13.67 3.25 3.04
N GLU A 101 -13.75 4.19 2.09
CA GLU A 101 -12.95 4.22 0.87
C GLU A 101 -11.73 5.16 0.93
N GLY A 102 -11.53 5.91 2.01
CA GLY A 102 -10.37 6.78 2.15
C GLY A 102 -9.06 6.01 2.38
N LEU A 103 -7.91 6.64 2.18
CA LEU A 103 -6.60 6.11 2.55
C LEU A 103 -5.87 7.14 3.40
N LYS A 104 -5.14 6.69 4.41
CA LYS A 104 -4.20 7.50 5.18
C LYS A 104 -2.80 7.04 4.85
N TRP A 105 -1.97 7.95 4.37
CA TRP A 105 -0.56 7.68 4.13
C TRP A 105 0.19 7.61 5.46
N SER A 106 0.83 6.47 5.74
CA SER A 106 1.57 6.25 6.99
C SER A 106 2.81 7.15 7.11
N ILE A 107 3.33 7.64 5.99
CA ILE A 107 4.56 8.46 5.94
C ILE A 107 4.34 9.89 6.47
N ASP A 108 3.23 10.54 6.10
CA ASP A 108 2.99 11.97 6.37
C ASP A 108 1.60 12.23 6.98
N GLY A 109 0.79 11.19 7.20
CA GLY A 109 -0.57 11.30 7.73
C GLY A 109 -1.59 11.86 6.74
N THR A 110 -1.21 12.13 5.48
CA THR A 110 -2.12 12.68 4.47
C THR A 110 -3.30 11.74 4.26
N VAL A 111 -4.51 12.30 4.29
CA VAL A 111 -5.74 11.58 3.99
C VAL A 111 -6.14 11.81 2.54
N CYS A 112 -6.28 10.73 1.79
CA CYS A 112 -6.86 10.69 0.45
C CYS A 112 -8.30 10.19 0.56
N LYS A 113 -9.28 11.03 0.21
CA LYS A 113 -10.68 10.64 0.12
C LYS A 113 -10.97 9.99 -1.22
N LYS A 114 -12.16 9.39 -1.36
CA LYS A 114 -12.63 8.80 -2.61
C LYS A 114 -12.63 9.81 -3.77
N CYS A 115 -13.04 11.05 -3.49
CA CYS A 115 -13.10 12.13 -4.48
C CYS A 115 -11.72 12.58 -4.98
N ASP A 116 -10.67 12.32 -4.21
CA ASP A 116 -9.31 12.75 -4.55
C ASP A 116 -8.64 11.79 -5.53
N VAL A 117 -9.22 10.60 -5.73
CA VAL A 117 -8.68 9.54 -6.59
C VAL A 117 -8.88 9.91 -8.05
N PRO A 118 -7.82 10.09 -8.85
CA PRO A 118 -7.92 10.47 -10.26
C PRO A 118 -8.31 9.25 -11.09
N LEU A 119 -9.57 8.82 -11.02
CA LEU A 119 -10.05 7.63 -11.71
C LEU A 119 -9.93 7.75 -13.25
N SER A 120 -9.86 8.96 -13.79
CA SER A 120 -9.60 9.21 -15.21
C SER A 120 -8.23 8.69 -15.68
N ASP A 121 -7.31 8.40 -14.76
CA ASP A 121 -6.07 7.71 -15.05
C ASP A 121 -6.29 6.19 -15.23
N GLY A 122 -5.78 5.65 -16.35
CA GLY A 122 -5.89 4.23 -16.69
C GLY A 122 -5.21 3.30 -15.67
N ILE A 123 -4.14 3.78 -15.03
CA ILE A 123 -3.46 3.00 -13.98
C ILE A 123 -4.32 2.99 -12.71
N THR A 124 -4.77 4.16 -12.27
CA THR A 124 -5.60 4.31 -11.08
C THR A 124 -6.91 3.53 -11.20
N SER A 125 -7.61 3.60 -12.34
CA SER A 125 -8.84 2.82 -12.58
C SER A 125 -8.61 1.30 -12.53
N CYS A 126 -7.42 0.82 -12.87
CA CYS A 126 -7.06 -0.60 -12.78
C CYS A 126 -6.66 -1.04 -11.35
N LEU A 127 -5.87 -0.23 -10.66
CA LEU A 127 -5.30 -0.56 -9.35
C LEU A 127 -6.26 -0.29 -8.19
N TRP A 128 -7.05 0.79 -8.27
CA TRP A 128 -7.94 1.22 -7.17
C TRP A 128 -8.93 0.14 -6.73
N PRO A 129 -9.61 -0.61 -7.63
CA PRO A 129 -10.50 -1.69 -7.21
C PRO A 129 -9.80 -2.78 -6.39
N LYS A 130 -8.51 -3.06 -6.67
CA LYS A 130 -7.70 -4.04 -5.92
C LYS A 130 -7.38 -3.51 -4.52
N VAL A 131 -6.95 -2.25 -4.42
CA VAL A 131 -6.70 -1.56 -3.14
C VAL A 131 -7.97 -1.54 -2.29
N ALA A 132 -9.10 -1.12 -2.87
CA ALA A 132 -10.38 -1.06 -2.17
C ALA A 132 -10.89 -2.43 -1.73
N LYS A 133 -10.65 -3.50 -2.52
CA LYS A 133 -10.99 -4.87 -2.14
C LYS A 133 -10.15 -5.35 -0.96
N LEU A 134 -8.84 -5.11 -0.98
CA LEU A 134 -7.93 -5.45 0.11
C LEU A 134 -8.26 -4.67 1.39
N LYS A 135 -8.52 -3.36 1.30
CA LYS A 135 -8.97 -2.56 2.45
C LYS A 135 -10.27 -3.11 3.05
N ARG A 136 -11.25 -3.48 2.21
CA ARG A 136 -12.50 -4.10 2.68
C ARG A 136 -12.26 -5.44 3.38
N LEU A 137 -11.33 -6.26 2.88
CA LEU A 137 -10.93 -7.50 3.53
C LEU A 137 -10.33 -7.24 4.92
N LEU A 138 -9.46 -6.24 5.03
CA LEU A 138 -8.87 -5.84 6.32
C LEU A 138 -9.96 -5.31 7.28
N LEU A 139 -10.87 -4.45 6.82
CA LEU A 139 -12.00 -3.97 7.62
C LEU A 139 -12.89 -5.11 8.14
N ALA A 140 -13.19 -6.09 7.28
CA ALA A 140 -13.99 -7.26 7.67
C ALA A 140 -13.29 -8.11 8.75
N ASN A 141 -11.96 -8.01 8.83
CA ASN A 141 -11.12 -8.70 9.81
C ASN A 141 -10.56 -7.75 10.88
N LYS A 142 -11.10 -6.54 11.06
CA LYS A 142 -10.52 -5.52 11.95
C LYS A 142 -10.28 -6.03 13.37
N LYS A 143 -11.23 -6.75 13.98
CA LYS A 143 -11.08 -7.35 15.32
C LYS A 143 -9.88 -8.29 15.44
N HIS A 144 -9.48 -8.95 14.35
CA HIS A 144 -8.30 -9.81 14.29
C HIS A 144 -7.02 -8.99 14.13
N LEU A 145 -7.09 -7.86 13.43
CA LEU A 145 -5.98 -6.95 13.15
C LEU A 145 -5.71 -5.93 14.27
N GLU A 146 -6.63 -5.78 15.24
CA GLU A 146 -6.52 -4.82 16.35
C GLU A 146 -5.36 -5.14 17.32
N SER A 147 -4.93 -6.40 17.40
CA SER A 147 -3.69 -6.72 18.12
C SER A 147 -2.48 -6.37 17.24
N GLU A 148 -1.58 -5.54 17.77
CA GLU A 148 -0.31 -5.15 17.13
C GLU A 148 0.46 -6.37 16.58
N ASN A 149 0.48 -7.46 17.35
CA ASN A 149 1.09 -8.73 16.96
C ASN A 149 0.51 -9.34 15.67
N SER A 150 -0.75 -9.07 15.31
CA SER A 150 -1.36 -9.63 14.09
C SER A 150 -0.86 -8.93 12.83
N ILE A 151 -0.63 -7.61 12.89
CA ILE A 151 -0.08 -6.87 11.75
C ILE A 151 1.39 -7.21 11.59
N GLU A 152 2.15 -7.26 12.69
CA GLU A 152 3.56 -7.68 12.65
C GLU A 152 3.71 -9.12 12.12
N LEU A 153 2.81 -10.03 12.51
CA LEU A 153 2.78 -11.38 11.94
C LEU A 153 2.57 -11.38 10.43
N LEU A 154 1.63 -10.58 9.93
CA LEU A 154 1.40 -10.47 8.48
C LEU A 154 2.63 -9.88 7.76
N LYS A 155 3.30 -8.88 8.34
CA LYS A 155 4.54 -8.33 7.77
C LYS A 155 5.65 -9.39 7.72
N ALA A 156 5.85 -10.15 8.80
CA ALA A 156 6.80 -11.25 8.85
C ALA A 156 6.48 -12.33 7.80
N MET A 157 5.21 -12.72 7.67
CA MET A 157 4.77 -13.66 6.62
C MET A 157 5.03 -13.12 5.20
N LEU A 158 4.97 -11.81 4.99
CA LEU A 158 5.31 -11.19 3.70
C LEU A 158 6.82 -11.16 3.43
N CYS A 159 7.65 -11.21 4.47
CA CYS A 159 9.11 -11.28 4.36
C CYS A 159 9.60 -12.72 4.17
N ALA A 160 8.90 -13.71 4.74
CA ALA A 160 9.21 -15.14 4.62
C ALA A 160 8.81 -15.73 3.26
N ASN A 161 9.32 -15.11 2.19
CA ASN A 161 9.19 -15.54 0.80
C ASN A 161 10.56 -15.83 0.16
N SER A 162 11.63 -15.84 0.96
CA SER A 162 12.99 -16.16 0.53
C SER A 162 13.27 -17.67 0.61
N GLU A 163 14.35 -18.13 -0.03
CA GLU A 163 14.81 -19.51 0.13
C GLU A 163 15.42 -19.75 1.53
N GLU A 164 16.06 -18.72 2.11
CA GLU A 164 16.69 -18.74 3.42
C GLU A 164 16.27 -17.52 4.25
N ASP A 165 15.32 -17.70 5.16
CA ASP A 165 14.88 -16.66 6.08
C ASP A 165 15.98 -16.30 7.09
N THR A 166 16.05 -15.03 7.49
CA THR A 166 16.95 -14.62 8.58
C THR A 166 16.59 -15.32 9.89
N LYS A 167 17.57 -15.44 10.79
CA LYS A 167 17.36 -16.07 12.10
C LYS A 167 16.29 -15.34 12.90
N GLU A 168 16.33 -14.01 12.92
CA GLU A 168 15.38 -13.15 13.62
C GLU A 168 13.95 -13.32 13.08
N LEU A 169 13.78 -13.40 11.75
CA LEU A 169 12.48 -13.64 11.12
C LEU A 169 11.94 -15.04 11.46
N SER A 170 12.79 -16.06 11.33
CA SER A 170 12.44 -17.45 11.66
C SER A 170 12.05 -17.61 13.13
N ASP A 171 12.80 -16.99 14.04
CA ASP A 171 12.53 -17.02 15.47
C ASP A 171 11.21 -16.32 15.80
N PHE A 172 10.92 -15.17 15.17
CA PHE A 172 9.65 -14.46 15.34
C PHE A 172 8.44 -15.29 14.87
N LEU A 173 8.54 -15.91 13.68
CA LEU A 173 7.48 -16.77 13.14
C LEU A 173 7.25 -18.02 14.01
N ARG A 174 8.32 -18.61 14.56
CA ARG A 174 8.23 -19.75 15.48
C ARG A 174 7.51 -19.36 16.78
N GLN A 175 7.87 -18.21 17.36
CA GLN A 175 7.21 -17.67 18.57
C GLN A 175 5.73 -17.34 18.31
N SER A 176 5.38 -16.94 17.09
CA SER A 176 4.02 -16.59 16.68
C SER A 176 3.22 -17.76 16.11
N SER A 177 3.73 -18.99 16.18
CA SER A 177 3.14 -20.17 15.52
C SER A 177 1.69 -20.46 15.91
N GLU A 178 1.29 -20.21 17.15
CA GLU A 178 -0.10 -20.38 17.59
C GLU A 178 -1.05 -19.35 16.97
N LEU A 179 -0.58 -18.10 16.78
CA LEU A 179 -1.34 -17.07 16.06
C LEU A 179 -1.47 -17.42 14.57
N VAL A 180 -0.41 -17.97 13.98
CA VAL A 180 -0.42 -18.48 12.60
C VAL A 180 -1.47 -19.58 12.45
N LYS A 181 -1.50 -20.57 13.35
CA LYS A 181 -2.50 -21.66 13.28
C LYS A 181 -3.92 -21.15 13.44
N LYS A 182 -4.15 -20.29 14.43
CA LYS A 182 -5.50 -19.77 14.76
C LYS A 182 -6.10 -18.98 13.60
N ASN A 183 -5.30 -18.20 12.89
CA ASN A 183 -5.78 -17.26 11.87
C ASN A 183 -5.24 -17.54 10.47
N GLY A 184 -4.64 -18.72 10.24
CA GLY A 184 -3.85 -19.03 9.05
C GLY A 184 -4.61 -18.81 7.74
N SER A 185 -5.86 -19.26 7.64
CA SER A 185 -6.67 -19.07 6.43
C SER A 185 -6.87 -17.60 6.06
N LYS A 186 -7.17 -16.75 7.06
CA LYS A 186 -7.36 -15.31 6.86
C LYS A 186 -6.05 -14.60 6.54
N ASN A 187 -4.98 -14.97 7.25
CA ASN A 187 -3.67 -14.38 7.01
C ASN A 187 -3.17 -14.71 5.60
N ASN A 188 -3.34 -15.96 5.16
CA ASN A 188 -2.97 -16.39 3.81
C ASN A 188 -3.82 -15.68 2.74
N GLU A 189 -5.12 -15.44 2.99
CA GLU A 189 -5.96 -14.67 2.08
C GLU A 189 -5.47 -13.22 1.95
N ILE A 190 -5.18 -12.56 3.07
CA ILE A 190 -4.65 -11.18 3.08
C ILE A 190 -3.30 -11.15 2.37
N GLN A 191 -2.37 -12.04 2.73
CA GLN A 191 -1.05 -12.16 2.13
C GLN A 191 -1.15 -12.31 0.61
N SER A 192 -1.94 -13.28 0.13
CA SER A 192 -2.18 -13.49 -1.31
C SER A 192 -2.70 -12.23 -2.00
N LYS A 193 -3.64 -11.51 -1.39
CA LYS A 193 -4.23 -10.29 -1.97
C LYS A 193 -3.26 -9.11 -1.98
N VAL A 194 -2.36 -9.03 -1.01
CA VAL A 194 -1.26 -8.06 -0.99
C VAL A 194 -0.28 -8.37 -2.13
N ILE A 195 0.16 -9.62 -2.25
CA ILE A 195 1.09 -10.04 -3.30
C ILE A 195 0.49 -9.85 -4.71
N ASP A 196 -0.79 -10.18 -4.90
CA ASP A 196 -1.53 -9.90 -6.15
C ASP A 196 -1.49 -8.40 -6.53
N LEU A 197 -1.54 -7.52 -5.54
CA LEU A 197 -1.48 -6.07 -5.74
C LEU A 197 -0.05 -5.60 -6.05
N VAL A 198 0.96 -6.14 -5.38
CA VAL A 198 2.38 -5.90 -5.71
C VAL A 198 2.67 -6.28 -7.16
N PHE A 199 2.23 -7.46 -7.60
CA PHE A 199 2.40 -7.88 -9.00
C PHE A 199 1.66 -6.99 -10.01
N ALA A 200 0.54 -6.38 -9.61
CA ALA A 200 -0.14 -5.42 -10.46
C ALA A 200 0.63 -4.09 -10.54
N ILE A 201 1.17 -3.62 -9.42
CA ILE A 201 1.95 -2.38 -9.32
C ILE A 201 3.29 -2.52 -10.05
N SER A 202 3.97 -3.66 -9.94
CA SER A 202 5.28 -3.88 -10.59
C SER A 202 5.23 -3.78 -12.12
N ARG A 203 4.05 -3.91 -12.72
CA ARG A 203 3.82 -3.80 -14.17
C ARG A 203 3.63 -2.37 -14.65
N VAL A 204 3.35 -1.40 -13.76
CA VAL A 204 3.05 -0.03 -14.18
C VAL A 204 4.32 0.81 -14.29
N LYS A 205 4.42 1.60 -15.35
CA LYS A 205 5.59 2.43 -15.65
C LYS A 205 6.00 3.37 -14.49
N PRO A 206 5.07 4.10 -13.83
CA PRO A 206 5.46 5.04 -12.77
C PRO A 206 6.19 4.38 -11.59
N TYR A 207 5.84 3.15 -11.24
CA TYR A 207 6.53 2.38 -10.20
C TYR A 207 7.90 1.91 -10.68
N ARG A 208 7.98 1.29 -11.87
CA ARG A 208 9.26 0.81 -12.43
C ARG A 208 10.29 1.93 -12.58
N ASP A 209 9.85 3.10 -13.01
CA ASP A 209 10.73 4.27 -13.20
C ASP A 209 11.29 4.81 -11.86
N ARG A 210 10.68 4.46 -10.73
CA ARG A 210 11.09 4.92 -9.38
C ARG A 210 11.67 3.80 -8.50
N MET A 211 11.52 2.55 -8.91
CA MET A 211 11.89 1.38 -8.09
C MET A 211 13.36 1.41 -7.66
N SER A 212 14.26 1.89 -8.52
CA SER A 212 15.68 2.03 -8.19
C SER A 212 15.94 2.95 -6.98
N GLN A 213 15.06 3.92 -6.71
CA GLN A 213 15.21 4.81 -5.55
C GLN A 213 15.10 4.06 -4.22
N ILE A 214 14.39 2.93 -4.20
CA ILE A 214 14.30 2.07 -3.01
C ILE A 214 15.67 1.42 -2.76
N PHE A 215 16.26 0.81 -3.79
CA PHE A 215 17.47 -0.01 -3.63
C PHE A 215 18.77 0.80 -3.68
N SER A 216 18.73 2.03 -4.18
CA SER A 216 19.89 2.95 -4.19
C SER A 216 19.87 3.94 -3.04
N ASN A 217 18.93 3.84 -2.09
CA ASN A 217 18.89 4.70 -0.92
C ASN A 217 19.99 4.31 0.08
N GLU A 218 20.67 5.29 0.67
CA GLU A 218 21.66 5.05 1.72
C GLU A 218 20.93 4.65 3.01
N TYR A 219 21.00 3.36 3.36
CA TYR A 219 20.46 2.84 4.61
C TYR A 219 21.55 2.85 5.67
N GLY A 220 21.49 3.82 6.57
CA GLY A 220 22.38 3.86 7.74
C GLY A 220 22.05 2.70 8.67
N VAL A 221 22.85 1.64 8.65
CA VAL A 221 22.81 0.60 9.68
C VAL A 221 23.87 0.97 10.70
N GLU A 222 23.47 1.55 11.84
CA GLU A 222 24.33 1.56 13.02
C GLU A 222 24.50 0.09 13.44
N VAL A 223 25.59 -0.54 13.01
CA VAL A 223 25.97 -1.86 13.51
C VAL A 223 26.35 -1.65 14.97
N PRO A 224 25.59 -2.17 15.95
CA PRO A 224 26.03 -2.07 17.34
C PRO A 224 27.33 -2.86 17.47
N ASP A 225 28.41 -2.18 17.88
CA ASP A 225 29.68 -2.81 18.22
C ASP A 225 29.42 -3.93 19.24
N ILE A 226 29.67 -5.18 18.83
CA ILE A 226 29.54 -6.38 19.67
C ILE A 226 30.84 -6.61 20.44
#